data_AF-N9N700-F1
#
_entry.id   AF-N9N700-F1
#
_cell.length_a   1.000
_cell.length_b   1.000
_cell.length_c   1.000
_cell.angle_alpha   90.00
_cell.angle_beta   90.00
_cell.angle_gamma   90.00
#
_symmetry.space_group_name_H-M   'P 1'
#
loop_
_entity.id
_entity.type
_entity.pdbx_description
1 polymer ?
#
loop_
_entity_poly.entity_id
_entity_poly.type
_entity_poly.pdbx_seq_one_letter_code
_entity_poly.pdbx_strand_id
1 'polypeptide(L)'
;MPDKSTYEQEIEQEKSDLVQVLGTEQGRRVLMRLINRASVLQPTYASGTHPSDFAFMEGRREMGLFIIGTITEINTDIWLEMQKEDFKNIQARNEKVKHERAKQRNNSD
;
A
#
# COMPACT_ATOMS: atom_id res chain seq x y z
N MET A 1 34.40 -10.61 -13.85
CA MET A 1 33.49 -10.03 -12.83
C MET A 1 33.48 -11.01 -11.66
N PRO A 2 33.60 -10.56 -10.40
CA PRO A 2 33.38 -11.46 -9.27
C PRO A 2 31.95 -12.01 -9.34
N ASP A 3 31.80 -13.28 -8.97
CA ASP A 3 30.49 -13.92 -8.89
C ASP A 3 29.65 -13.21 -7.82
N LYS A 4 28.36 -12.96 -8.11
CA LYS A 4 27.47 -12.32 -7.14
C LYS A 4 27.30 -13.25 -5.94
N SER A 5 27.26 -12.70 -4.74
CA SER A 5 26.95 -13.50 -3.56
C SER A 5 25.54 -14.09 -3.68
N THR A 6 25.27 -15.22 -3.02
CA THR A 6 23.92 -15.83 -2.98
C THR A 6 22.86 -14.82 -2.53
N TYR A 7 23.21 -13.96 -1.56
CA TYR A 7 22.34 -12.90 -1.08
C TYR A 7 21.97 -11.86 -2.16
N GLU A 8 22.95 -11.44 -2.98
CA GLU A 8 22.69 -10.52 -4.09
C GLU A 8 21.81 -11.15 -5.16
N GLN A 9 21.91 -12.47 -5.37
CA GLN A 9 21.07 -13.20 -6.31
C GLN A 9 19.61 -13.26 -5.82
N GLU A 10 19.40 -13.50 -4.53
CA GLU A 10 18.07 -13.51 -3.91
C GLU A 10 17.37 -12.15 -4.03
N ILE A 11 18.07 -11.05 -3.74
CA ILE A 11 17.52 -9.69 -3.88
C ILE A 11 17.08 -9.40 -5.33
N GLU A 12 17.91 -9.76 -6.30
CA GLU A 12 17.59 -9.51 -7.71
C GLU A 12 16.39 -10.34 -8.16
N GLN A 13 16.25 -11.57 -7.65
CA GLN A 13 15.08 -12.41 -7.89
C GLN A 13 13.82 -11.80 -7.27
N GLU A 14 13.88 -11.35 -6.01
CA GLU A 14 12.76 -10.67 -5.35
C GLU A 14 12.32 -9.40 -6.11
N LYS A 15 13.28 -8.61 -6.61
CA LYS A 15 12.99 -7.43 -7.45
C LYS A 15 12.31 -7.82 -8.75
N SER A 16 12.80 -8.87 -9.43
CA SER A 16 12.20 -9.40 -10.65
C SER A 16 10.77 -9.90 -10.44
N ASP A 17 10.51 -10.61 -9.34
CA ASP A 17 9.17 -11.09 -8.99
C ASP A 17 8.23 -9.92 -8.70
N LEU A 18 8.70 -8.91 -7.98
CA LEU A 18 7.91 -7.71 -7.70
C LEU A 18 7.60 -6.91 -8.98
N VAL A 19 8.50 -6.85 -9.96
CA VAL A 19 8.23 -6.26 -11.28
C VAL A 19 7.03 -6.97 -11.95
N GLN A 20 6.96 -8.29 -11.88
CA GLN A 20 5.83 -9.04 -12.45
C GLN A 20 4.51 -8.71 -11.74
N VAL A 21 4.52 -8.60 -10.40
CA VAL A 21 3.34 -8.21 -9.61
C VAL A 21 2.88 -6.80 -10.00
N LEU A 22 3.80 -5.84 -10.06
CA LEU A 22 3.53 -4.45 -10.41
C LEU A 22 3.03 -4.27 -11.85
N GLY A 23 3.39 -5.19 -12.75
CA GLY A 23 2.94 -5.23 -14.14
C GLY A 23 1.44 -5.44 -14.31
N THR A 24 0.71 -5.80 -13.25
CA THR A 24 -0.75 -6.02 -13.28
C THR A 24 -1.50 -5.02 -12.39
N GLU A 25 -2.68 -4.59 -12.84
CA GLU A 25 -3.55 -3.73 -12.02
C GLU A 25 -3.98 -4.45 -10.72
N GLN A 26 -4.23 -5.76 -10.80
CA GLN A 26 -4.57 -6.62 -9.67
C GLN A 26 -3.45 -6.60 -8.61
N GLY A 27 -2.20 -6.79 -9.02
CA GLY A 27 -1.04 -6.78 -8.13
C GLY A 27 -0.86 -5.42 -7.46
N ARG A 28 -0.94 -4.34 -8.24
CA ARG A 28 -0.91 -2.96 -7.72
C ARG A 28 -2.00 -2.72 -6.68
N ARG A 29 -3.25 -3.13 -6.95
CA ARG A 29 -4.36 -3.01 -5.97
C ARG A 29 -4.09 -3.78 -4.68
N VAL A 30 -3.54 -4.99 -4.77
CA VAL A 30 -3.22 -5.80 -3.58
C VAL A 30 -2.13 -5.12 -2.74
N LEU A 31 -1.03 -4.69 -3.37
CA LEU A 31 0.07 -3.99 -2.70
C LEU A 31 -0.41 -2.69 -2.09
N MET A 32 -1.19 -1.89 -2.82
CA MET A 32 -1.73 -0.63 -2.31
C MET A 32 -2.63 -0.83 -1.10
N ARG A 33 -3.44 -1.90 -1.08
CA ARG A 33 -4.24 -2.26 0.09
C ARG A 33 -3.37 -2.60 1.31
N LEU A 34 -2.24 -3.28 1.12
CA LEU A 34 -1.30 -3.60 2.20
C LEU A 34 -0.63 -2.33 2.73
N ILE A 35 -0.17 -1.45 1.84
CA ILE A 35 0.43 -0.16 2.18
C ILE A 35 -0.56 0.72 2.96
N ASN A 36 -1.80 0.82 2.49
CA ASN A 36 -2.85 1.56 3.18
C ASN A 36 -3.16 0.98 4.58
N ARG A 37 -3.10 -0.34 4.74
CA ARG A 37 -3.27 -1.02 6.04
C ARG A 37 -2.07 -0.82 6.98
N ALA A 38 -0.88 -0.60 6.43
CA ALA A 38 0.31 -0.29 7.21
C ALA A 38 0.25 1.08 7.90
N SER A 39 -0.61 1.99 7.42
CA SER A 39 -0.82 3.31 8.01
C SER A 39 0.49 4.10 8.14
N VAL A 40 1.32 4.09 7.09
CA VAL A 40 2.69 4.66 7.11
C VAL A 40 2.77 6.15 7.45
N LEU A 41 1.67 6.89 7.32
CA LEU A 41 1.58 8.31 7.67
C LEU A 41 1.01 8.56 9.08
N GLN A 42 0.52 7.54 9.77
CA GLN A 42 -0.03 7.66 11.11
C GLN A 42 1.08 7.55 12.17
N PRO A 43 1.06 8.40 13.22
CA PRO A 43 1.92 8.22 14.39
C PRO A 43 1.59 6.90 15.11
N THR A 44 2.62 6.22 15.60
CA THR A 44 2.50 4.94 16.32
C THR A 44 2.54 5.10 17.85
N TYR A 45 3.17 6.16 18.34
CA TYR A 45 3.37 6.44 19.78
C TYR A 45 2.14 6.91 20.55
N ALA A 46 1.08 7.37 19.85
CA ALA A 46 -0.11 7.98 20.48
C ALA A 46 -1.35 7.08 20.40
N SER A 47 -1.19 5.86 19.91
CA SER A 47 -2.28 4.95 19.53
C SER A 47 -2.10 3.62 20.24
N GLY A 48 -2.56 3.55 21.49
CA GLY A 48 -2.47 2.32 22.27
C GLY A 48 -2.60 2.57 23.78
N THR A 49 -3.09 1.57 24.49
CA THR A 49 -3.18 1.58 25.96
C THR A 49 -1.95 0.92 26.56
N HIS A 50 -1.27 0.06 25.80
CA HIS A 50 -0.14 -0.75 26.26
C HIS A 50 1.11 -0.57 25.38
N PRO A 51 2.33 -0.70 25.95
CA PRO A 51 3.57 -0.63 25.16
C PRO A 51 3.67 -1.64 24.00
N SER A 52 2.98 -2.78 24.10
CA SER A 52 2.89 -3.77 23.02
C SER A 52 2.16 -3.25 21.78
N ASP A 53 1.21 -2.33 21.96
CA ASP A 53 0.44 -1.73 20.86
C ASP A 53 1.37 -0.89 19.98
N PHE A 54 2.26 -0.12 20.60
CA PHE A 54 3.29 0.63 19.91
C PHE A 54 4.18 -0.30 19.06
N ALA A 55 4.72 -1.36 19.66
CA ALA A 55 5.60 -2.30 18.95
C ALA A 55 4.90 -2.95 17.74
N PHE A 56 3.64 -3.36 17.90
CA PHE A 56 2.85 -3.91 16.80
C PHE A 56 2.59 -2.88 15.70
N MET A 57 2.25 -1.64 16.07
CA MET A 57 1.98 -0.58 15.11
C MET A 57 3.25 -0.14 14.36
N GLU A 58 4.39 -0.11 15.05
CA GLU A 58 5.68 0.19 14.43
C GLU A 58 6.11 -0.91 13.47
N GLY A 59 6.01 -2.19 13.85
CA GLY A 59 6.31 -3.29 12.93
C GLY A 59 5.40 -3.30 11.69
N ARG A 60 4.13 -2.95 11.87
CA ARG A 60 3.18 -2.83 10.74
C ARG A 60 3.52 -1.65 9.83
N ARG A 61 3.95 -0.52 10.40
CA ARG A 61 4.42 0.67 9.67
C ARG A 61 5.71 0.38 8.90
N GLU A 62 6.67 -0.27 9.53
CA GLU A 62 7.95 -0.68 8.94
C GLU A 62 7.71 -1.53 7.68
N MET A 63 6.86 -2.55 7.75
CA MET A 63 6.54 -3.38 6.59
C MET A 63 5.93 -2.56 5.43
N GLY A 64 5.09 -1.57 5.74
CA GLY A 64 4.56 -0.65 4.73
C GLY A 64 5.65 0.19 4.06
N LEU A 65 6.58 0.71 4.86
CA LEU A 65 7.72 1.49 4.37
C LEU A 65 8.67 0.63 3.53
N PHE A 66 8.91 -0.62 3.94
CA PHE A 66 9.67 -1.59 3.17
C PHE A 66 9.08 -1.77 1.77
N ILE A 67 7.77 -2.06 1.67
CA ILE A 67 7.09 -2.24 0.38
C ILE A 67 7.23 -0.97 -0.48
N ILE A 68 7.00 0.22 0.08
CA ILE A 68 7.14 1.49 -0.66
C ILE A 68 8.57 1.65 -1.15
N GLY A 69 9.57 1.44 -0.28
CA GLY A 69 10.98 1.53 -0.60
C GLY A 69 11.34 0.65 -1.79
N THR A 70 10.99 -0.64 -1.72
CA THR A 70 11.28 -1.60 -2.80
C THR A 70 10.61 -1.22 -4.12
N ILE A 71 9.35 -0.75 -4.08
CA ILE A 71 8.68 -0.26 -5.30
C ILE A 71 9.41 0.95 -5.88
N THR A 72 9.79 1.92 -5.05
CA THR A 72 10.48 3.14 -5.51
C THR A 72 11.89 2.88 -6.02
N GLU A 73 12.59 1.87 -5.48
CA GLU A 73 13.87 1.40 -6.01
C GLU A 73 13.73 0.76 -7.39
N ILE A 74 12.67 -0.02 -7.62
CA ILE A 74 12.41 -0.65 -8.92
C ILE A 74 11.99 0.40 -9.95
N ASN A 75 10.96 1.18 -9.64
CA ASN A 75 10.42 2.20 -10.52
C ASN A 75 9.54 3.21 -9.75
N THR A 76 10.03 4.44 -9.61
CA THR A 76 9.29 5.52 -8.95
C THR A 76 8.02 5.95 -9.71
N ASP A 77 7.97 5.84 -11.04
CA ASP A 77 6.77 6.20 -11.81
C ASP A 77 5.61 5.25 -11.53
N ILE A 78 5.90 3.96 -11.32
CA ILE A 78 4.87 2.96 -10.93
C ILE A 78 4.26 3.34 -9.58
N TRP A 79 5.07 3.79 -8.63
CA TRP A 79 4.55 4.27 -7.35
C TRP A 79 3.59 5.46 -7.52
N LEU A 80 3.93 6.41 -8.39
CA LEU A 80 3.06 7.55 -8.70
C LEU A 80 1.78 7.11 -9.42
N GLU A 81 1.84 6.11 -10.29
CA GLU A 81 0.67 5.51 -10.93
C GLU A 81 -0.27 4.88 -9.90
N MET A 82 0.27 4.04 -9.00
CA MET A 82 -0.50 3.40 -7.92
C MET A 82 -1.22 4.44 -7.06
N GLN A 83 -0.56 5.54 -6.70
CA GLN A 83 -1.16 6.63 -5.93
C GLN A 83 -2.32 7.30 -6.68
N LYS A 84 -2.16 7.55 -7.99
CA LYS A 84 -3.22 8.11 -8.83
C LYS A 84 -4.41 7.15 -8.94
N GLU A 85 -4.16 5.85 -9.11
CA GLU A 85 -5.19 4.80 -9.15
C GLU A 85 -5.98 4.77 -7.84
N ASP A 86 -5.31 4.75 -6.70
CA ASP A 86 -5.95 4.72 -5.38
C ASP A 86 -6.80 5.97 -5.12
N PHE A 87 -6.27 7.16 -5.46
CA PHE A 87 -7.01 8.41 -5.32
C PHE A 87 -8.30 8.41 -6.16
N LYS A 88 -8.24 7.95 -7.42
CA LYS A 88 -9.43 7.79 -8.28
C LYS A 88 -10.43 6.81 -7.67
N ASN A 89 -9.96 5.68 -7.13
CA ASN A 89 -10.81 4.68 -6.50
C ASN A 89 -11.51 5.21 -5.24
N ILE A 90 -10.82 6.01 -4.44
CA ILE A 90 -11.39 6.69 -3.26
C ILE A 90 -12.50 7.66 -3.69
N GLN A 91 -12.24 8.48 -4.72
CA GLN A 91 -13.24 9.41 -5.25
C GLN A 91 -14.50 8.69 -5.75
N ALA A 92 -14.32 7.70 -6.62
CA ALA A 92 -15.43 6.90 -7.16
C ALA A 92 -16.24 6.21 -6.06
N ARG A 93 -15.58 5.71 -5.01
CA ARG A 93 -16.26 5.11 -3.85
C ARG A 93 -17.07 6.15 -3.08
N ASN A 94 -16.50 7.33 -2.83
CA ASN A 94 -17.17 8.40 -2.10
C ASN A 94 -18.41 8.91 -2.85
N GLU A 95 -18.34 9.01 -4.18
CA GLU A 95 -19.47 9.38 -5.03
C GLU A 95 -20.59 8.34 -4.97
N LYS A 96 -20.27 7.05 -5.06
CA LYS A 96 -21.25 5.96 -4.91
C LYS A 96 -21.98 6.05 -3.57
N VAL A 97 -21.23 6.21 -2.48
CA VAL A 97 -21.79 6.35 -1.13
C VAL A 97 -22.71 7.58 -1.03
N LYS A 98 -22.33 8.70 -1.64
CA LYS A 98 -23.16 9.92 -1.67
C LYS A 98 -24.48 9.68 -2.42
N HIS A 99 -24.43 9.02 -3.57
CA HIS A 99 -25.64 8.68 -4.35
C HIS A 99 -26.55 7.70 -3.61
N GLU A 100 -26.00 6.69 -2.95
CA GLU A 100 -26.76 5.73 -2.14
C GLU A 100 -27.48 6.43 -0.97
N ARG A 101 -26.77 7.31 -0.25
CA ARG A 101 -27.36 8.10 0.84
C ARG A 101 -28.46 9.02 0.34
N ALA A 102 -28.32 9.63 -0.84
CA ALA A 102 -29.35 10.47 -1.43
C ALA A 102 -30.61 9.66 -1.79
N LYS A 103 -30.44 8.47 -2.39
CA LYS A 103 -31.56 7.56 -2.67
C LYS A 103 -32.29 7.12 -1.42
N GLN A 104 -31.55 6.79 -0.35
CA GLN A 104 -32.15 6.41 0.94
C GLN A 104 -33.00 7.53 1.54
N ARG A 105 -32.52 8.78 1.48
CA ARG A 105 -33.30 9.95 1.93
C ARG A 105 -34.59 10.11 1.15
N ASN A 106 -34.52 10.09 -0.18
CA ASN A 106 -35.70 10.25 -1.04
C ASN A 106 -36.73 9.12 -0.91
N ASN A 107 -36.34 7.94 -0.43
CA ASN A 107 -37.24 6.81 -0.18
C ASN A 107 -37.82 6.79 1.24
N SER A 108 -37.37 7.70 2.12
CA SER A 108 -37.80 7.80 3.52
C SER A 108 -38.75 8.98 3.77
N ASP A 109 -38.99 9.80 2.75
CA ASP A 109 -39.97 10.89 2.69
C ASP A 109 -41.19 10.43 1.85
#